data_AF-A0A4S8YQT7-F1
#
_entry.id   AF-A0A4S8YQT7-F1
#
_cell.length_a   1.000
_cell.length_b   1.000
_cell.length_c   1.000
_cell.angle_alpha   90.00
_cell.angle_beta   90.00
_cell.angle_gamma   90.00
#
_symmetry.space_group_name_H-M   'P 1'
#
loop_
_entity.id
_entity.type
_entity.pdbx_description
1 polymer ?
#
loop_
_entity_poly.entity_id
_entity_poly.type
_entity_poly.pdbx_seq_one_letter_code
_entity_poly.pdbx_strand_id
1 'polypeptide(L)'
;MPYTLINLLDLIEIGGQSTCVGSKSGGKERCGNHNLVTDVEKADLILLMMGSGASRKLVRMFLRNLAVFSLCKKNHQGQIEGVVKKWTEHTASTSMFEGTKSTKIPRIWYQTVENLKAELEQAQSLYSSAKTEAQRLKVSLEDARLHGQKAQELAQTTQIEVQRLLAENRSLKTSLTQISQERRVSNLASSKLETQVETLLQAKVELSESNMLLRTECTAAEEQTQTIRLQFATMEDVNSKLREDLEKTQQANLDLDNTVSDLKSGVQGWKNKSIDLEWQVASLEKRLEVSTVSKDSLRGKLTDLRAKFDASKATEKKLTETNATLNLRTREL
;
A
#
# COMPACT_ATOMS: atom_id res chain seq x y z
N MET A 1 -38.09 -98.91 81.30
CA MET A 1 -38.00 -99.27 79.86
C MET A 1 -36.60 -99.82 79.59
N PRO A 2 -36.44 -100.99 78.94
CA PRO A 2 -35.11 -101.48 78.58
C PRO A 2 -34.55 -100.59 77.46
N TYR A 3 -33.48 -99.87 77.78
CA TYR A 3 -32.78 -98.98 76.87
C TYR A 3 -31.37 -99.53 76.62
N THR A 4 -31.01 -99.77 75.36
CA THR A 4 -29.66 -100.23 75.00
C THR A 4 -28.76 -99.03 74.80
N LEU A 5 -27.86 -98.78 75.73
CA LEU A 5 -26.88 -97.69 75.64
C LEU A 5 -25.84 -97.98 74.54
N ILE A 6 -25.56 -96.99 73.71
CA ILE A 6 -24.53 -97.05 72.65
C ILE A 6 -23.13 -96.89 73.28
N ASN A 7 -22.12 -97.54 72.71
CA ASN A 7 -20.73 -97.42 73.13
C ASN A 7 -20.12 -96.08 72.68
N LEU A 8 -19.06 -95.61 73.37
CA LEU A 8 -18.43 -94.32 73.08
C LEU A 8 -17.79 -94.26 71.68
N LEU A 9 -17.23 -95.38 71.19
CA LEU A 9 -16.62 -95.47 69.85
C LEU A 9 -17.68 -95.43 68.75
N ASP A 10 -18.77 -96.19 68.91
CA ASP A 10 -19.91 -96.18 67.99
C ASP A 10 -20.53 -94.77 67.86
N LEU A 11 -20.49 -93.96 68.93
CA LEU A 11 -20.95 -92.57 68.90
C LEU A 11 -20.12 -91.71 67.93
N ILE A 12 -18.82 -91.97 67.82
CA ILE A 12 -17.90 -91.25 66.94
C ILE A 12 -18.01 -91.77 65.52
N GLU A 13 -18.06 -93.10 65.35
CA GLU A 13 -18.06 -93.77 64.05
C GLU A 13 -19.37 -93.59 63.28
N ILE A 14 -20.52 -93.58 63.97
CA ILE A 14 -21.83 -93.41 63.32
C ILE A 14 -22.06 -91.95 62.90
N GLY A 15 -21.29 -90.99 63.43
CA GLY A 15 -21.35 -89.59 63.07
C GLY A 15 -22.69 -88.91 63.41
N GLY A 16 -22.74 -87.58 63.27
CA GLY A 16 -23.87 -86.73 63.64
C GLY A 16 -25.17 -86.94 62.83
N GLN A 17 -25.37 -88.08 62.19
CA GLN A 17 -26.62 -88.44 61.51
C GLN A 17 -27.48 -89.34 62.43
N SER A 18 -28.17 -88.69 63.36
CA SER A 18 -29.42 -89.16 63.99
C SER A 18 -29.38 -90.37 64.94
N THR A 19 -28.44 -90.43 65.88
CA THR A 19 -28.44 -91.45 66.96
C THR A 19 -28.59 -90.83 68.35
N CYS A 20 -29.46 -91.41 69.17
CA CYS A 20 -29.64 -91.08 70.59
C CYS A 20 -28.78 -92.03 71.42
N VAL A 21 -28.32 -91.61 72.60
CA VAL A 21 -27.63 -92.51 73.55
C VAL A 21 -28.66 -93.44 74.20
N GLY A 22 -29.18 -94.39 73.42
CA GLY A 22 -30.24 -95.30 73.83
C GLY A 22 -31.22 -95.69 72.71
N SER A 23 -31.47 -96.98 72.51
CA SER A 23 -32.60 -97.49 71.72
C SER A 23 -33.59 -98.26 72.60
N LYS A 24 -34.91 -98.10 72.37
CA LYS A 24 -35.92 -99.02 72.90
C LYS A 24 -35.83 -100.34 72.12
N SER A 25 -35.94 -101.47 72.82
CA SER A 25 -36.03 -102.80 72.21
C SER A 25 -37.10 -102.81 71.10
N GLY A 26 -36.68 -102.90 69.84
CA GLY A 26 -37.57 -102.84 68.67
C GLY A 26 -37.22 -101.82 67.59
N GLY A 27 -36.15 -101.03 67.73
CA GLY A 27 -35.43 -100.37 66.63
C GLY A 27 -36.16 -99.27 65.83
N LYS A 28 -37.44 -98.95 66.10
CA LYS A 28 -38.23 -98.05 65.24
C LYS A 28 -38.74 -96.74 65.88
N GLU A 29 -38.38 -96.41 67.12
CA GLU A 29 -38.66 -95.08 67.70
C GLU A 29 -37.41 -94.50 68.36
N ARG A 30 -36.83 -93.46 67.74
CA ARG A 30 -35.67 -92.71 68.27
C ARG A 30 -36.17 -91.57 69.16
N CYS A 31 -35.59 -91.39 70.36
CA CYS A 31 -35.98 -90.28 71.23
C CYS A 31 -35.43 -88.97 70.64
N GLY A 32 -36.26 -87.97 70.34
CA GLY A 32 -35.93 -86.84 69.43
C GLY A 32 -34.83 -85.84 69.82
N ASN A 33 -33.65 -86.26 70.29
CA ASN A 33 -32.45 -85.43 70.45
C ASN A 33 -31.38 -85.88 69.44
N HIS A 34 -30.88 -84.94 68.63
CA HIS A 34 -29.83 -85.17 67.64
C HIS A 34 -28.48 -84.77 68.24
N ASN A 35 -27.49 -85.66 68.23
CA ASN A 35 -26.12 -85.29 68.58
C ASN A 35 -25.56 -84.35 67.51
N LEU A 36 -25.01 -83.20 67.92
CA LEU A 36 -24.40 -82.24 66.99
C LEU A 36 -23.01 -82.71 66.57
N VAL A 37 -22.50 -82.21 65.45
CA VAL A 37 -21.09 -82.41 65.02
C VAL A 37 -20.12 -82.03 66.16
N THR A 38 -20.48 -81.00 66.92
CA THR A 38 -19.72 -80.55 68.10
C THR A 38 -19.72 -81.54 69.27
N ASP A 39 -20.67 -82.48 69.34
CA ASP A 39 -20.68 -83.54 70.35
C ASP A 39 -19.78 -84.71 69.93
N VAL A 40 -19.67 -84.98 68.62
CA VAL A 40 -18.67 -85.92 68.06
C VAL A 40 -17.26 -85.37 68.26
N GLU A 41 -17.03 -84.09 67.96
CA GLU A 41 -15.74 -83.43 68.21
C GLU A 41 -15.34 -83.46 69.70
N LYS A 42 -16.31 -83.30 70.62
CA LYS A 42 -16.06 -83.44 72.05
C LYS A 42 -15.75 -84.88 72.45
N ALA A 43 -16.42 -85.87 71.86
CA ALA A 43 -16.13 -87.28 72.10
C ALA A 43 -14.72 -87.65 71.62
N ASP A 44 -14.32 -87.15 70.44
CA ASP A 44 -13.00 -87.35 69.87
C ASP A 44 -11.90 -86.64 70.70
N LEU A 45 -12.18 -85.43 71.18
CA LEU A 45 -11.32 -84.72 72.14
C LEU A 45 -11.17 -85.50 73.45
N ILE A 46 -12.23 -86.17 73.93
CA ILE A 46 -12.16 -87.03 75.11
C ILE A 46 -11.24 -88.22 74.86
N LEU A 47 -11.31 -88.87 73.69
CA LEU A 47 -10.38 -89.93 73.32
C LEU A 47 -8.92 -89.44 73.26
N LEU A 48 -8.68 -88.25 72.69
CA LEU A 48 -7.36 -87.61 72.68
C LEU A 48 -6.85 -87.28 74.09
N MET A 49 -7.73 -86.80 74.98
CA MET A 49 -7.38 -86.57 76.39
C MET A 49 -7.03 -87.88 77.11
N MET A 50 -7.73 -88.97 76.79
CA MET A 50 -7.43 -90.29 77.34
C MET A 50 -6.08 -90.81 76.82
N GLY A 51 -5.81 -90.70 75.52
CA GLY A 51 -4.53 -91.10 74.90
C GLY A 51 -3.32 -90.28 75.36
N SER A 52 -3.53 -89.04 75.78
CA SER A 52 -2.48 -88.17 76.35
C SER A 52 -2.23 -88.38 77.86
N GLY A 53 -2.93 -89.33 78.49
CA GLY A 53 -2.70 -89.69 79.89
C GLY A 53 -3.42 -88.80 80.92
N ALA A 54 -4.50 -88.11 80.52
CA ALA A 54 -5.26 -87.28 81.44
C ALA A 54 -5.83 -88.09 82.63
N SER A 55 -5.93 -87.44 83.80
CA SER A 55 -6.41 -88.12 85.02
C SER A 55 -7.83 -88.69 84.82
N ARG A 56 -8.07 -89.89 85.36
CA ARG A 56 -9.40 -90.54 85.31
C ARG A 56 -10.53 -89.63 85.83
N LYS A 57 -10.24 -88.76 86.80
CA LYS A 57 -11.20 -87.79 87.34
C LYS A 57 -11.59 -86.74 86.29
N LEU A 58 -10.63 -86.23 85.52
CA LEU A 58 -10.86 -85.26 84.46
C LEU A 58 -11.63 -85.89 83.29
N VAL A 59 -11.19 -87.06 82.81
CA VAL A 59 -11.86 -87.79 81.73
C VAL A 59 -13.32 -88.09 82.10
N ARG A 60 -13.58 -88.57 83.32
CA ARG A 60 -14.93 -88.85 83.81
C ARG A 60 -15.80 -87.58 83.85
N MET A 61 -15.22 -86.42 84.18
CA MET A 61 -15.93 -85.14 84.16
C MET A 61 -16.35 -84.75 82.73
N PHE A 62 -15.46 -84.92 81.75
CA PHE A 62 -15.79 -84.64 80.36
C PHE A 62 -16.79 -85.65 79.77
N LEU A 63 -16.68 -86.93 80.09
CA LEU A 63 -17.69 -87.93 79.73
C LEU A 63 -19.05 -87.61 80.34
N ARG A 64 -19.09 -87.08 81.56
CA ARG A 64 -20.33 -86.61 82.21
C ARG A 64 -20.92 -85.42 81.47
N ASN A 65 -20.11 -84.45 81.08
CA ASN A 65 -20.56 -83.30 80.30
C ASN A 65 -21.10 -83.74 78.93
N LEU A 66 -20.39 -84.64 78.24
CA LEU A 66 -20.85 -85.21 76.98
C LEU A 66 -22.18 -85.95 77.16
N ALA A 67 -22.32 -86.79 78.18
CA ALA A 67 -23.57 -87.49 78.48
C ALA A 67 -24.73 -86.51 78.78
N VAL A 68 -24.46 -85.38 79.43
CA VAL A 68 -25.46 -84.31 79.65
C VAL A 68 -25.93 -83.69 78.34
N PHE A 69 -25.03 -83.50 77.37
CA PHE A 69 -25.38 -82.94 76.06
C PHE A 69 -26.10 -83.97 75.18
N SER A 70 -25.66 -85.23 75.21
CA SER A 70 -26.15 -86.29 74.32
C SER A 70 -27.46 -86.96 74.77
N LEU A 71 -27.90 -86.77 76.02
CA LEU A 71 -29.18 -87.31 76.51
C LEU A 71 -30.35 -86.32 76.34
N CYS A 72 -31.53 -86.85 76.02
CA CYS A 72 -32.74 -86.03 75.90
C CYS A 72 -33.19 -85.50 77.27
N LYS A 73 -33.24 -84.16 77.40
CA LYS A 73 -33.50 -83.44 78.65
C LYS A 73 -34.81 -83.80 79.36
N LYS A 74 -35.86 -84.20 78.63
CA LYS A 74 -37.20 -84.43 79.22
C LYS A 74 -37.37 -85.79 79.91
N ASN A 75 -36.75 -86.86 79.39
CA ASN A 75 -37.09 -88.24 79.82
C ASN A 75 -35.89 -89.09 80.27
N HIS A 76 -34.63 -88.65 80.05
CA HIS A 76 -33.46 -89.52 80.23
C HIS A 76 -32.29 -88.91 81.05
N GLN A 77 -32.48 -87.72 81.64
CA GLN A 77 -31.48 -87.09 82.51
C GLN A 77 -31.10 -87.94 83.74
N GLY A 78 -32.04 -88.71 84.30
CA GLY A 78 -31.78 -89.63 85.42
C GLY A 78 -30.84 -90.79 85.10
N GLN A 79 -30.40 -90.94 83.84
CA GLN A 79 -29.55 -92.04 83.37
C GLN A 79 -28.09 -91.63 83.11
N ILE A 80 -27.73 -90.36 83.34
CA ILE A 80 -26.36 -89.83 83.13
C ILE A 80 -25.31 -90.71 83.83
N GLU A 81 -25.52 -91.04 85.09
CA GLU A 81 -24.61 -91.91 85.86
C GLU A 81 -24.45 -93.29 85.22
N GLY A 82 -25.51 -93.86 84.66
CA GLY A 82 -25.48 -95.14 83.94
C GLY A 82 -24.71 -95.07 82.62
N VAL A 83 -24.87 -93.98 81.85
CA VAL A 83 -24.13 -93.74 80.60
C VAL A 83 -22.65 -93.52 80.88
N VAL A 84 -22.33 -92.63 81.83
CA VAL A 84 -20.95 -92.36 82.23
C VAL A 84 -20.29 -93.62 82.76
N LYS A 85 -21.00 -94.43 83.56
CA LYS A 85 -20.50 -95.72 84.04
C LYS A 85 -20.22 -96.68 82.88
N LYS A 86 -21.16 -96.87 81.94
CA LYS A 86 -20.97 -97.75 80.79
C LYS A 86 -19.83 -97.29 79.87
N TRP A 87 -19.73 -95.99 79.59
CA TRP A 87 -18.62 -95.44 78.80
C TRP A 87 -17.28 -95.51 79.54
N THR A 88 -17.28 -95.34 80.87
CA THR A 88 -16.07 -95.55 81.70
C THR A 88 -15.65 -97.02 81.71
N GLU A 89 -16.61 -97.95 81.81
CA GLU A 89 -16.34 -99.40 81.80
C GLU A 89 -15.88 -99.87 80.43
N HIS A 90 -16.51 -99.40 79.35
CA HIS A 90 -16.08 -99.70 77.99
C HIS A 90 -14.68 -99.17 77.71
N THR A 91 -14.36 -97.96 78.16
CA THR A 91 -13.01 -97.42 78.01
C THR A 91 -11.98 -98.10 78.93
N ALA A 92 -12.41 -98.70 80.04
CA ALA A 92 -11.57 -99.53 80.90
C ALA A 92 -11.35 -100.95 80.33
N SER A 93 -12.33 -101.52 79.62
CA SER A 93 -12.24 -102.87 79.02
C SER A 93 -11.51 -102.88 77.67
N THR A 94 -11.39 -101.74 76.99
CA THR A 94 -10.69 -101.61 75.70
C THR A 94 -9.18 -101.35 75.86
N SER A 95 -8.58 -101.74 77.00
CA SER A 95 -7.14 -101.58 77.31
C SER A 95 -6.52 -100.19 77.05
N MET A 96 -7.32 -99.11 76.97
CA MET A 96 -6.82 -97.73 76.74
C MET A 96 -6.31 -97.05 78.02
N PHE A 97 -6.35 -97.74 79.16
CA PHE A 97 -5.91 -97.24 80.47
C PHE A 97 -4.77 -98.06 81.10
N GLU A 98 -4.20 -99.06 80.39
CA GLU A 98 -2.98 -99.70 80.84
C GLU A 98 -1.78 -98.80 80.57
N GLY A 99 -1.08 -98.46 81.66
CA GLY A 99 -0.02 -97.47 81.65
C GLY A 99 1.13 -97.89 80.77
N THR A 100 1.51 -97.02 79.85
CA THR A 100 2.85 -97.04 79.26
C THR A 100 3.46 -95.66 79.38
N LYS A 101 4.29 -95.52 80.42
CA LYS A 101 5.50 -94.71 80.37
C LYS A 101 6.28 -95.16 79.12
N SER A 102 6.08 -94.48 77.99
CA SER A 102 6.82 -94.72 76.75
C SER A 102 7.18 -93.39 76.13
N THR A 103 8.46 -93.05 76.18
CA THR A 103 9.11 -91.83 75.71
C THR A 103 9.24 -91.75 74.18
N LYS A 104 8.23 -92.17 73.42
CA LYS A 104 8.21 -92.05 71.96
C LYS A 104 6.84 -91.62 71.45
N ILE A 105 6.74 -90.33 71.09
CA ILE A 105 5.67 -89.81 70.24
C ILE A 105 5.69 -90.60 68.92
N PRO A 106 4.56 -91.13 68.43
CA PRO A 106 4.48 -91.85 67.17
C PRO A 106 4.97 -90.98 65.99
N ARG A 107 5.84 -91.55 65.13
CA ARG A 107 6.46 -90.92 63.94
C ARG A 107 5.48 -90.14 63.03
N ILE A 108 4.20 -90.49 63.04
CA ILE A 108 3.15 -89.84 62.23
C ILE A 108 2.95 -88.38 62.63
N TRP A 109 3.10 -88.04 63.92
CA TRP A 109 2.93 -86.66 64.41
C TRP A 109 4.14 -85.76 64.13
N TYR A 110 5.35 -86.31 64.05
CA TYR A 110 6.52 -85.56 63.59
C TYR A 110 6.39 -85.17 62.11
N GLN A 111 5.84 -86.05 61.27
CA GLN A 111 5.65 -85.76 59.85
C GLN A 111 4.62 -84.64 59.64
N THR A 112 3.52 -84.63 60.39
CA THR A 112 2.49 -83.58 60.26
C THR A 112 2.99 -82.22 60.75
N VAL A 113 3.78 -82.17 61.83
CA VAL A 113 4.36 -80.92 62.34
C VAL A 113 5.47 -80.40 61.41
N GLU A 114 6.32 -81.27 60.87
CA GLU A 114 7.32 -80.89 59.86
C GLU A 114 6.66 -80.42 58.55
N ASN A 115 5.58 -81.06 58.11
CA ASN A 115 4.82 -80.61 56.94
C ASN A 115 4.16 -79.24 57.17
N LEU A 116 3.53 -79.01 58.33
CA LEU A 116 2.96 -77.70 58.67
C LEU A 116 4.02 -76.60 58.82
N LYS A 117 5.21 -76.95 59.31
CA LYS A 117 6.34 -76.04 59.39
C LYS A 117 6.88 -75.69 58.00
N ALA A 118 6.98 -76.68 57.11
CA ALA A 118 7.35 -76.46 55.71
C ALA A 118 6.30 -75.60 54.97
N GLU A 119 5.01 -75.82 55.21
CA GLU A 119 3.92 -75.00 54.67
C GLU A 119 3.96 -73.56 55.21
N LEU A 120 4.28 -73.37 56.50
CA LEU A 120 4.43 -72.04 57.10
C LEU A 120 5.65 -71.29 56.56
N GLU A 121 6.78 -71.98 56.40
CA GLU A 121 8.00 -71.42 55.80
C GLU A 121 7.77 -71.07 54.31
N GLN A 122 7.02 -71.90 53.57
CA GLN A 122 6.62 -71.62 52.20
C GLN A 122 5.65 -70.41 52.13
N ALA A 123 4.68 -70.34 53.03
CA ALA A 123 3.74 -69.20 53.10
C ALA A 123 4.46 -67.89 53.50
N GLN A 124 5.44 -67.94 54.40
CA GLN A 124 6.28 -66.78 54.74
C GLN A 124 7.18 -66.35 53.58
N SER A 125 7.74 -67.29 52.83
CA SER A 125 8.49 -67.02 51.60
C SER A 125 7.63 -66.34 50.54
N LEU A 126 6.42 -66.87 50.29
CA LEU A 126 5.45 -66.28 49.35
C LEU A 126 4.99 -64.89 49.80
N TYR A 127 4.72 -64.70 51.09
CA TYR A 127 4.37 -63.38 51.63
C TYR A 127 5.51 -62.38 51.48
N SER A 128 6.75 -62.80 51.75
CA SER A 128 7.93 -61.95 51.58
C SER A 128 8.14 -61.58 50.12
N SER A 129 7.98 -62.52 49.19
CA SER A 129 8.01 -62.29 47.74
C SER A 129 6.92 -61.31 47.30
N ALA A 130 5.67 -61.55 47.70
CA ALA A 130 4.54 -60.69 47.39
C ALA A 130 4.69 -59.27 47.95
N LYS A 131 5.23 -59.13 49.17
CA LYS A 131 5.54 -57.83 49.77
C LYS A 131 6.60 -57.09 48.97
N THR A 132 7.67 -57.77 48.56
CA THR A 132 8.75 -57.18 47.75
C THR A 132 8.23 -56.72 46.39
N GLU A 133 7.38 -57.53 45.76
CA GLU A 133 6.76 -57.19 44.47
C GLU A 133 5.74 -56.05 44.60
N ALA A 134 4.93 -56.01 45.66
CA ALA A 134 4.05 -54.88 45.95
C ALA A 134 4.84 -53.58 46.18
N GLN A 135 6.01 -53.66 46.83
CA GLN A 135 6.91 -52.52 46.98
C GLN A 135 7.45 -52.03 45.62
N ARG A 136 7.87 -52.95 44.73
CA ARG A 136 8.30 -52.61 43.36
C ARG A 136 7.19 -51.97 42.55
N LEU A 137 5.98 -52.56 42.56
CA LEU A 137 4.82 -52.02 41.84
C LEU A 137 4.45 -50.63 42.36
N LYS A 138 4.58 -50.39 43.67
CA LYS A 138 4.36 -49.06 44.24
C LYS A 138 5.36 -48.02 43.73
N VAL A 139 6.64 -48.37 43.63
CA VAL A 139 7.67 -47.48 43.05
C VAL A 139 7.39 -47.23 41.57
N SER A 140 7.07 -48.28 40.81
CA SER A 140 6.76 -48.17 39.38
C SER A 140 5.49 -47.34 39.12
N LEU A 141 4.47 -47.46 39.98
CA LEU A 141 3.26 -46.62 39.91
C LEU A 141 3.60 -45.14 40.15
N GLU A 142 4.45 -44.84 41.13
CA GLU A 142 4.80 -43.47 41.45
C GLU A 142 5.67 -42.84 40.34
N ASP A 143 6.60 -43.61 39.76
CA ASP A 143 7.35 -43.19 38.56
C ASP A 143 6.41 -42.93 37.39
N ALA A 144 5.44 -43.81 37.13
CA ALA A 144 4.45 -43.63 36.07
C ALA A 144 3.57 -42.38 36.32
N ARG A 145 3.19 -42.12 37.56
CA ARG A 145 2.44 -40.93 37.96
C ARG A 145 3.25 -39.66 37.70
N LEU A 146 4.53 -39.66 38.06
CA LEU A 146 5.43 -38.51 37.88
C LEU A 146 5.69 -38.24 36.39
N HIS A 147 5.86 -39.30 35.58
CA HIS A 147 5.94 -39.17 34.12
C HIS A 147 4.63 -38.65 33.52
N GLY A 148 3.48 -39.12 34.01
CA GLY A 148 2.17 -38.63 33.58
C GLY A 148 1.96 -37.15 33.87
N GLN A 149 2.35 -36.69 35.08
CA GLN A 149 2.31 -35.28 35.45
C GLN A 149 3.22 -34.43 34.56
N LYS A 150 4.46 -34.88 34.34
CA LYS A 150 5.41 -34.18 33.47
C LYS A 150 4.91 -34.09 32.03
N ALA A 151 4.31 -35.16 31.50
CA ALA A 151 3.69 -35.15 30.17
C ALA A 151 2.50 -34.18 30.10
N GLN A 152 1.69 -34.09 31.15
CA GLN A 152 0.57 -33.16 31.23
C GLN A 152 1.03 -31.69 31.27
N GLU A 153 2.06 -31.37 32.07
CA GLU A 153 2.67 -30.03 32.09
C GLU A 153 3.25 -29.65 30.72
N LEU A 154 3.91 -30.59 30.05
CA LEU A 154 4.48 -30.37 28.72
C LEU A 154 3.37 -30.15 27.68
N ALA A 155 2.27 -30.91 27.75
CA ALA A 155 1.10 -30.74 26.90
C ALA A 155 0.42 -29.37 27.11
N GLN A 156 0.30 -28.90 28.35
CA GLN A 156 -0.24 -27.58 28.65
C GLN A 156 0.67 -26.47 28.12
N THR A 157 1.97 -26.59 28.34
CA THR A 157 2.96 -25.60 27.88
C THR A 157 2.98 -25.51 26.36
N THR A 158 2.98 -26.65 25.67
CA THR A 158 2.90 -26.69 24.20
C THR A 158 1.58 -26.14 23.68
N GLN A 159 0.46 -26.37 24.37
CA GLN A 159 -0.83 -25.81 23.98
C GLN A 159 -0.88 -24.28 24.11
N ILE A 160 -0.31 -23.72 25.18
CA ILE A 160 -0.17 -22.27 25.34
C ILE A 160 0.70 -21.69 24.22
N GLU A 161 1.81 -22.35 23.90
CA GLU A 161 2.72 -21.89 22.86
C GLU A 161 2.08 -21.94 21.47
N VAL A 162 1.31 -22.98 21.15
CA VAL A 162 0.54 -23.06 19.90
C VAL A 162 -0.48 -21.93 19.82
N GLN A 163 -1.19 -21.61 20.90
CA GLN A 163 -2.14 -20.50 20.91
C GLN A 163 -1.44 -19.15 20.70
N ARG A 164 -0.27 -18.95 21.31
CA ARG A 164 0.57 -17.75 21.12
C ARG A 164 0.97 -17.60 19.65
N LEU A 165 1.51 -18.66 19.05
CA LEU A 165 1.93 -18.65 17.65
C LEU A 165 0.75 -18.45 16.68
N LEU A 166 -0.43 -19.01 16.97
CA LEU A 166 -1.63 -18.78 16.18
C LEU A 166 -2.09 -17.32 16.25
N ALA A 167 -2.01 -16.69 17.42
CA ALA A 167 -2.34 -15.27 17.56
C ALA A 167 -1.34 -14.38 16.80
N GLU A 168 -0.04 -14.70 16.90
CA GLU A 168 1.02 -14.01 16.17
C GLU A 168 0.84 -14.15 14.65
N ASN A 169 0.51 -15.36 14.17
CA ASN A 169 0.26 -15.60 12.75
C ASN A 169 -0.95 -14.80 12.22
N ARG A 170 -2.04 -14.70 13.01
CA ARG A 170 -3.19 -13.86 12.66
C ARG A 170 -2.82 -12.38 12.58
N SER A 171 -2.00 -11.91 13.53
CA SER A 171 -1.48 -10.54 13.52
C SER A 171 -0.65 -10.26 12.28
N LEU A 172 0.33 -11.12 11.99
CA LEU A 172 1.19 -11.03 10.80
C LEU A 172 0.39 -11.06 9.50
N LYS A 173 -0.63 -11.91 9.42
CA LYS A 173 -1.53 -11.96 8.25
C LYS A 173 -2.26 -10.64 8.04
N THR A 174 -2.69 -9.99 9.12
CA THR A 174 -3.35 -8.67 9.07
C THR A 174 -2.36 -7.60 8.61
N SER A 175 -1.16 -7.56 9.19
CA SER A 175 -0.10 -6.63 8.78
C SER A 175 0.28 -6.82 7.30
N LEU A 176 0.38 -8.06 6.82
CA LEU A 176 0.66 -8.34 5.42
C LEU A 176 -0.43 -7.79 4.50
N THR A 177 -1.71 -7.97 4.86
CA THR A 177 -2.82 -7.40 4.09
C THR A 177 -2.77 -5.88 4.05
N GLN A 178 -2.44 -5.23 5.18
CA GLN A 178 -2.28 -3.78 5.24
C GLN A 178 -1.15 -3.29 4.33
N ILE A 179 0.04 -3.89 4.43
CA ILE A 179 1.20 -3.55 3.59
C ILE A 179 0.86 -3.73 2.10
N SER A 180 0.15 -4.81 1.74
CA SER A 180 -0.25 -5.05 0.35
C SER A 180 -1.19 -3.94 -0.18
N GLN A 181 -2.10 -3.45 0.66
CA GLN A 181 -3.01 -2.37 0.30
C GLN A 181 -2.29 -1.03 0.21
N GLU A 182 -1.41 -0.72 1.15
CA GLU A 182 -0.57 0.50 1.12
C GLU A 182 0.29 0.53 -0.15
N ARG A 183 0.90 -0.61 -0.52
CA ARG A 183 1.65 -0.74 -1.77
C ARG A 183 0.76 -0.50 -2.99
N ARG A 184 -0.47 -1.01 -3.00
CA ARG A 184 -1.41 -0.79 -4.11
C ARG A 184 -1.79 0.69 -4.26
N VAL A 185 -2.04 1.38 -3.14
CA VAL A 185 -2.33 2.81 -3.12
C VAL A 185 -1.12 3.62 -3.58
N SER A 186 0.08 3.28 -3.10
CA SER A 186 1.33 3.92 -3.53
C SER A 186 1.58 3.75 -5.02
N ASN A 187 1.40 2.54 -5.57
CA ASN A 187 1.54 2.30 -7.01
C ASN A 187 0.53 3.11 -7.84
N LEU A 188 -0.72 3.24 -7.38
CA LEU A 188 -1.72 4.05 -8.06
C LEU A 188 -1.35 5.55 -8.03
N ALA A 189 -0.80 6.02 -6.90
CA ALA A 189 -0.31 7.39 -6.79
C ALA A 189 0.90 7.64 -7.70
N SER A 190 1.84 6.70 -7.78
CA SER A 190 2.99 6.77 -8.71
C SER A 190 2.51 6.85 -10.16
N SER A 191 1.60 5.97 -10.56
CA SER A 191 1.03 5.99 -11.92
C SER A 191 0.34 7.32 -12.25
N LYS A 192 -0.39 7.92 -11.30
CA LYS A 192 -0.97 9.26 -11.49
C LYS A 192 0.10 10.33 -11.67
N LEU A 193 1.16 10.30 -10.86
CA LEU A 193 2.28 11.24 -10.99
C LEU A 193 3.00 11.07 -12.33
N GLU A 194 3.22 9.83 -12.78
CA GLU A 194 3.81 9.54 -14.10
C GLU A 194 2.98 10.17 -15.23
N THR A 195 1.66 9.99 -15.22
CA THR A 195 0.78 10.61 -16.24
C THR A 195 0.79 12.14 -16.19
N GLN A 196 0.90 12.74 -14.99
CA GLN A 196 1.03 14.19 -14.84
C GLN A 196 2.36 14.70 -15.39
N VAL A 197 3.45 13.98 -15.11
CA VAL A 197 4.78 14.29 -15.65
C VAL A 197 4.77 14.23 -17.17
N GLU A 198 4.17 13.19 -17.75
CA GLU A 198 4.06 13.05 -19.21
C GLU A 198 3.25 14.21 -19.83
N THR A 199 2.13 14.59 -19.21
CA THR A 199 1.31 15.74 -19.64
C THR A 199 2.10 17.04 -19.58
N LEU A 200 2.87 17.27 -18.51
CA LEU A 200 3.70 18.47 -18.35
C LEU A 200 4.86 18.51 -19.36
N LEU A 201 5.45 17.35 -19.68
CA LEU A 201 6.47 17.24 -20.72
C LEU A 201 5.90 17.59 -22.09
N GLN A 202 4.70 17.10 -22.41
CA GLN A 202 4.02 17.44 -23.66
C GLN A 202 3.72 18.94 -23.74
N ALA A 203 3.14 19.53 -22.68
CA ALA A 203 2.86 20.96 -22.64
C ALA A 203 4.14 21.82 -22.77
N LYS A 204 5.28 21.35 -22.22
CA LYS A 204 6.57 22.02 -22.37
C LYS A 204 7.05 22.01 -23.83
N VAL A 205 6.87 20.90 -24.54
CA VAL A 205 7.22 20.80 -25.97
C VAL A 205 6.38 21.78 -26.79
N GLU A 206 5.06 21.78 -26.61
CA GLU A 206 4.14 22.68 -27.30
C GLU A 206 4.46 24.16 -27.04
N LEU A 207 4.76 24.52 -25.80
CA LEU A 207 5.20 25.89 -25.45
C LEU A 207 6.53 26.25 -26.10
N SER A 208 7.46 25.30 -26.22
CA SER A 208 8.76 25.54 -26.86
C SER A 208 8.62 25.77 -28.37
N GLU A 209 7.74 25.01 -29.03
CA GLU A 209 7.41 25.17 -30.45
C GLU A 209 6.72 26.51 -30.71
N SER A 210 5.73 26.85 -29.88
CA SER A 210 5.05 28.14 -29.91
C SER A 210 6.03 29.31 -29.72
N ASN A 211 6.99 29.19 -28.79
CA ASN A 211 8.02 30.21 -28.57
C ASN A 211 8.94 30.37 -29.78
N MET A 212 9.32 29.27 -30.44
CA MET A 212 10.11 29.34 -31.68
C MET A 212 9.35 30.08 -32.79
N LEU A 213 8.06 29.77 -32.99
CA LEU A 213 7.23 30.45 -33.99
C LEU A 213 7.13 31.95 -33.71
N LEU A 214 6.85 32.34 -32.47
CA LEU A 214 6.79 33.76 -32.09
C LEU A 214 8.11 34.48 -32.31
N ARG A 215 9.25 33.84 -32.03
CA ARG A 215 10.57 34.42 -32.34
C ARG A 215 10.75 34.65 -33.83
N THR A 216 10.37 33.68 -34.66
CA THR A 216 10.46 33.84 -36.12
C THR A 216 9.55 34.96 -36.64
N GLU A 217 8.35 35.10 -36.10
CA GLU A 217 7.44 36.20 -36.44
C GLU A 217 7.99 37.56 -36.00
N CYS A 218 8.58 37.65 -34.80
CA CYS A 218 9.23 38.88 -34.34
C CYS A 218 10.40 39.29 -35.26
N THR A 219 11.28 38.36 -35.63
CA THR A 219 12.40 38.65 -36.55
C THR A 219 11.89 39.12 -37.91
N ALA A 220 10.86 38.46 -38.48
CA ALA A 220 10.26 38.89 -39.73
C ALA A 220 9.64 40.29 -39.65
N ALA A 221 8.99 40.62 -38.54
CA ALA A 221 8.41 41.96 -38.31
C ALA A 221 9.50 43.04 -38.15
N GLU A 222 10.62 42.73 -37.51
CA GLU A 222 11.78 43.61 -37.40
C GLU A 222 12.39 43.90 -38.78
N GLU A 223 12.56 42.87 -39.61
CA GLU A 223 13.05 43.01 -41.00
C GLU A 223 12.11 43.86 -41.86
N GLN A 224 10.79 43.66 -41.74
CA GLN A 224 9.80 44.51 -42.41
C GLN A 224 9.89 45.95 -41.96
N THR A 225 10.02 46.19 -40.65
CA THR A 225 10.16 47.53 -40.09
C THR A 225 11.41 48.22 -40.62
N GLN A 226 12.52 47.50 -40.71
CA GLN A 226 13.77 48.04 -41.26
C GLN A 226 13.64 48.37 -42.75
N THR A 227 12.96 47.52 -43.51
CA THR A 227 12.66 47.78 -44.92
C THR A 227 11.83 49.04 -45.10
N ILE A 228 10.77 49.20 -44.31
CA ILE A 228 9.91 50.39 -44.33
C ILE A 228 10.72 51.64 -43.98
N ARG A 229 11.58 51.60 -42.95
CA ARG A 229 12.46 52.73 -42.60
C ARG A 229 13.37 53.15 -43.75
N LEU A 230 13.96 52.19 -44.46
CA LEU A 230 14.80 52.47 -45.63
C LEU A 230 13.99 53.10 -46.78
N GLN A 231 12.76 52.63 -46.99
CA GLN A 231 11.86 53.22 -47.98
C GLN A 231 11.50 54.67 -47.61
N PHE A 232 11.21 54.96 -46.35
CA PHE A 232 10.95 56.33 -45.88
C PHE A 232 12.16 57.24 -46.09
N ALA A 233 13.36 56.80 -45.70
CA ALA A 233 14.59 57.58 -45.90
C ALA A 233 14.84 57.89 -47.39
N THR A 234 14.61 56.91 -48.27
CA THR A 234 14.73 57.09 -49.73
C THR A 234 13.70 58.10 -50.24
N MET A 235 12.46 58.05 -49.73
CA MET A 235 11.41 58.96 -50.12
C MET A 235 11.66 60.40 -49.63
N GLU A 236 12.26 60.56 -48.45
CA GLU A 236 12.69 61.87 -47.93
C GLU A 236 13.81 62.50 -48.80
N ASP A 237 14.77 61.69 -49.24
CA ASP A 237 15.82 62.14 -50.17
C ASP A 237 15.23 62.59 -51.51
N VAL A 238 14.36 61.78 -52.10
CA VAL A 238 13.64 62.11 -53.34
C VAL A 238 12.83 63.40 -53.17
N ASN A 239 12.09 63.56 -52.07
CA ASN A 239 11.33 64.77 -51.80
C ASN A 239 12.23 66.00 -51.64
N SER A 240 13.39 65.86 -51.00
CA SER A 240 14.34 66.96 -50.83
C SER A 240 14.87 67.42 -52.18
N LYS A 241 15.23 66.47 -53.06
CA LYS A 241 15.69 66.76 -54.42
C LYS A 241 14.61 67.43 -55.27
N LEU A 242 13.37 66.96 -55.18
CA LEU A 242 12.24 67.58 -55.90
C LEU A 242 11.97 69.01 -55.43
N ARG A 243 12.16 69.32 -54.14
CA ARG A 243 12.06 70.71 -53.64
C ARG A 243 13.17 71.59 -54.21
N GLU A 244 14.40 71.10 -54.22
CA GLU A 244 15.54 71.84 -54.79
C GLU A 244 15.32 72.11 -56.29
N ASP A 245 14.85 71.12 -57.05
CA ASP A 245 14.55 71.26 -58.47
C ASP A 245 13.40 72.26 -58.72
N LEU A 246 12.40 72.28 -57.83
CA LEU A 246 11.31 73.26 -57.88
C LEU A 246 11.82 74.69 -57.63
N GLU A 247 12.66 74.90 -56.61
CA GLU A 247 13.27 76.20 -56.31
C GLU A 247 14.11 76.71 -57.48
N LYS A 248 14.94 75.85 -58.08
CA LYS A 248 15.72 76.19 -59.28
C LYS A 248 14.82 76.60 -60.44
N THR A 249 13.72 75.88 -60.66
CA THR A 249 12.75 76.18 -61.72
C THR A 249 12.04 77.52 -61.47
N GLN A 250 11.66 77.79 -60.23
CA GLN A 250 11.06 79.07 -59.84
C GLN A 250 12.03 80.24 -60.07
N GLN A 251 13.30 80.08 -59.70
CA GLN A 251 14.31 81.10 -59.94
C GLN A 251 14.54 81.34 -61.43
N ALA A 252 14.64 80.27 -62.23
CA ALA A 252 14.78 80.39 -63.68
C ALA A 252 13.59 81.13 -64.33
N ASN A 253 12.37 80.92 -63.82
CA ASN A 253 11.20 81.67 -64.28
C ASN A 253 11.28 83.16 -63.93
N LEU A 254 11.74 83.52 -62.72
CA LEU A 254 11.94 84.92 -62.34
C LEU A 254 13.00 85.61 -63.23
N ASP A 255 14.09 84.92 -63.53
CA ASP A 255 15.14 85.43 -64.41
C ASP A 255 14.62 85.64 -65.84
N LEU A 256 13.76 84.75 -66.32
CA LEU A 256 13.06 84.91 -67.60
C LEU A 256 12.10 86.10 -67.59
N ASP A 257 11.30 86.28 -66.53
CA ASP A 257 10.39 87.43 -66.40
C ASP A 257 11.14 88.76 -66.39
N ASN A 258 12.30 88.81 -65.73
CA ASN A 258 13.21 89.96 -65.77
C ASN A 258 13.72 90.21 -67.19
N THR A 259 14.19 89.15 -67.87
CA THR A 259 14.66 89.24 -69.26
C THR A 259 13.56 89.76 -70.20
N VAL A 260 12.33 89.28 -70.04
CA VAL A 260 11.17 89.74 -70.83
C VAL A 260 10.86 91.21 -70.53
N SER A 261 10.94 91.63 -69.26
CA SER A 261 10.73 93.03 -68.86
C SER A 261 11.79 93.96 -69.45
N ASP A 262 13.05 93.55 -69.43
CA ASP A 262 14.16 94.28 -70.03
C ASP A 262 13.99 94.41 -71.54
N LEU A 263 13.66 93.31 -72.23
CA LEU A 263 13.37 93.33 -73.66
C LEU A 263 12.20 94.25 -73.99
N LYS A 264 11.12 94.23 -73.20
CA LYS A 264 9.96 95.12 -73.38
C LYS A 264 10.34 96.59 -73.21
N SER A 265 11.19 96.90 -72.24
CA SER A 265 11.72 98.25 -72.03
C SER A 265 12.60 98.70 -73.20
N GLY A 266 13.46 97.79 -73.70
CA GLY A 266 14.31 98.02 -74.87
C GLY A 266 13.51 98.30 -76.13
N VAL A 267 12.45 97.52 -76.40
CA VAL A 267 11.53 97.75 -77.52
C VAL A 267 10.87 99.13 -77.41
N GLN A 268 10.42 99.53 -76.22
CA GLN A 268 9.85 100.87 -76.02
C GLN A 268 10.89 101.98 -76.26
N GLY A 269 12.14 101.78 -75.83
CA GLY A 269 13.24 102.69 -76.11
C GLY A 269 13.50 102.85 -77.62
N TRP A 270 13.51 101.74 -78.37
CA TRP A 270 13.62 101.77 -79.83
C TRP A 270 12.44 102.46 -80.50
N LYS A 271 11.22 102.23 -80.01
CA LYS A 271 10.01 102.90 -80.49
C LYS A 271 10.11 104.42 -80.32
N ASN A 272 10.54 104.89 -79.16
CA ASN A 272 10.73 106.33 -78.90
C ASN A 272 11.81 106.92 -79.83
N LYS A 273 12.95 106.23 -80.00
CA LYS A 273 14.00 106.65 -80.96
C LYS A 273 13.47 106.73 -82.39
N SER A 274 12.62 105.79 -82.81
CA SER A 274 11.98 105.81 -84.14
C SER A 274 11.14 107.07 -84.31
N ILE A 275 10.31 107.41 -83.31
CA ILE A 275 9.48 108.62 -83.32
C ILE A 275 10.36 109.88 -83.39
N ASP A 276 11.43 109.95 -82.59
CA ASP A 276 12.36 111.09 -82.61
C ASP A 276 13.02 111.27 -83.98
N LEU A 277 13.41 110.17 -84.63
CA LEU A 277 13.96 110.18 -85.99
C LEU A 277 12.91 110.62 -87.02
N GLU A 278 11.67 110.16 -86.92
CA GLU A 278 10.57 110.62 -87.77
C GLU A 278 10.36 112.15 -87.64
N TRP A 279 10.40 112.70 -86.42
CA TRP A 279 10.33 114.15 -86.19
C TRP A 279 11.52 114.90 -86.79
N GLN A 280 12.73 114.36 -86.67
CA GLN A 280 13.93 114.96 -87.27
C GLN A 280 13.83 114.97 -88.79
N VAL A 281 13.37 113.88 -89.41
CA VAL A 281 13.13 113.79 -90.86
C VAL A 281 12.09 114.83 -91.28
N ALA A 282 10.93 114.90 -90.62
CA ALA A 282 9.89 115.87 -90.95
C ALA A 282 10.38 117.34 -90.83
N SER A 283 11.20 117.64 -89.82
CA SER A 283 11.82 118.96 -89.65
C SER A 283 12.80 119.30 -90.78
N LEU A 284 13.63 118.34 -91.18
CA LEU A 284 14.56 118.51 -92.30
C LEU A 284 13.82 118.66 -93.62
N GLU A 285 12.77 117.88 -93.86
CA GLU A 285 11.89 118.03 -95.02
C GLU A 285 11.27 119.43 -95.07
N LYS A 286 10.79 119.96 -93.94
CA LYS A 286 10.25 121.33 -93.89
C LYS A 286 11.30 122.39 -94.19
N ARG A 287 12.51 122.24 -93.66
CA ARG A 287 13.64 123.14 -93.97
C ARG A 287 14.02 123.09 -95.45
N LEU A 288 13.99 121.90 -96.04
CA LEU A 288 14.24 121.71 -97.47
C LEU A 288 13.17 122.39 -98.33
N GLU A 289 11.89 122.28 -97.96
CA GLU A 289 10.78 122.97 -98.63
C GLU A 289 10.98 124.50 -98.60
N VAL A 290 11.26 125.07 -97.42
CA VAL A 290 11.54 126.50 -97.26
C VAL A 290 12.76 126.93 -98.10
N SER A 291 13.82 126.13 -98.09
CA SER A 291 15.01 126.40 -98.91
C SER A 291 14.70 126.38 -100.41
N THR A 292 13.86 125.44 -100.85
CA THR A 292 13.41 125.32 -102.24
C THR A 292 12.59 126.53 -102.66
N VAL A 293 11.61 126.95 -101.84
CA VAL A 293 10.82 128.17 -102.08
C VAL A 293 11.71 129.42 -102.12
N SER A 294 12.68 129.53 -101.22
CA SER A 294 13.65 130.63 -101.21
C SER A 294 14.50 130.65 -102.47
N LYS A 295 15.01 129.49 -102.90
CA LYS A 295 15.74 129.32 -104.16
C LYS A 295 14.90 129.75 -105.37
N ASP A 296 13.63 129.34 -105.43
CA ASP A 296 12.71 129.70 -106.52
C ASP A 296 12.39 131.20 -106.51
N SER A 297 12.21 131.81 -105.34
CA SER A 297 12.05 133.26 -105.20
C SER A 297 13.28 134.03 -105.70
N LEU A 298 14.49 133.60 -105.31
CA LEU A 298 15.75 134.18 -105.80
C LEU A 298 15.91 134.01 -107.30
N ARG A 299 15.52 132.85 -107.84
CA ARG A 299 15.49 132.60 -109.30
C ARG A 299 14.51 133.56 -109.99
N GLY A 300 13.33 133.80 -109.41
CA GLY A 300 12.37 134.79 -109.90
C GLY A 300 12.98 136.20 -109.93
N LYS A 301 13.57 136.65 -108.81
CA LYS A 301 14.27 137.95 -108.72
C LYS A 301 15.40 138.08 -109.74
N LEU A 302 16.19 137.02 -109.95
CA LEU A 302 17.25 137.00 -110.96
C LEU A 302 16.68 137.14 -112.38
N THR A 303 15.57 136.46 -112.66
CA THR A 303 14.87 136.55 -113.95
C THR A 303 14.35 137.96 -114.20
N ASP A 304 13.73 138.59 -113.19
CA ASP A 304 13.26 139.98 -113.25
C ASP A 304 14.42 140.97 -113.47
N LEU A 305 15.54 140.78 -112.76
CA LEU A 305 16.74 141.61 -112.94
C LEU A 305 17.33 141.44 -114.35
N ARG A 306 17.32 140.23 -114.88
CA ARG A 306 17.77 139.95 -116.25
C ARG A 306 16.89 140.64 -117.28
N ALA A 307 15.56 140.58 -117.11
CA ALA A 307 14.61 141.30 -117.95
C ALA A 307 14.80 142.82 -117.86
N LYS A 308 15.02 143.38 -116.66
CA LYS A 308 15.34 144.80 -116.48
C LYS A 308 16.65 145.19 -117.14
N PHE A 309 17.67 144.34 -117.04
CA PHE A 309 18.95 144.55 -117.70
C PHE A 309 18.81 144.53 -119.23
N ASP A 310 18.09 143.56 -119.79
CA ASP A 310 17.82 143.48 -121.23
C ASP A 310 17.00 144.67 -121.72
N ALA A 311 16.01 145.12 -120.95
CA ALA A 311 15.26 146.34 -121.22
C ALA A 311 16.16 147.60 -121.20
N SER A 312 17.04 147.71 -120.19
CA SER A 312 18.03 148.78 -120.09
C SER A 312 18.97 148.79 -121.30
N LYS A 313 19.48 147.62 -121.69
CA LYS A 313 20.32 147.44 -122.88
C LYS A 313 19.59 147.80 -124.17
N ALA A 314 18.30 147.48 -124.28
CA ALA A 314 17.47 147.89 -125.41
C ALA A 314 17.25 149.41 -125.43
N THR A 315 17.08 150.06 -124.28
CA THR A 315 17.03 151.53 -124.20
C THR A 315 18.37 152.17 -124.55
N GLU A 316 19.49 151.61 -124.11
CA GLU A 316 20.83 152.06 -124.49
C GLU A 316 21.06 151.91 -126.00
N LYS A 317 20.64 150.79 -126.60
CA LYS A 317 20.68 150.60 -128.05
C LYS A 317 19.84 151.65 -128.79
N LYS A 318 18.63 151.95 -128.32
CA LYS A 318 17.80 153.02 -128.90
C LYS A 318 18.45 154.40 -128.75
N LEU A 319 19.07 154.70 -127.61
CA LEU A 319 19.77 155.96 -127.39
C LEU A 319 21.00 156.10 -128.29
N THR A 320 21.78 155.03 -128.46
CA THR A 320 22.94 155.01 -129.37
C THR A 320 22.52 155.14 -130.83
N GLU A 321 21.45 154.45 -131.26
CA GLU A 321 20.84 154.63 -132.58
C GLU A 321 20.32 156.07 -132.78
N THR A 322 19.64 156.64 -131.78
CA THR A 322 19.16 158.03 -131.82
C THR A 322 20.32 159.01 -131.90
N ASN A 323 21.39 158.78 -131.13
CA ASN A 323 22.58 159.61 -131.15
C ASN A 323 23.34 159.50 -132.48
N ALA A 324 23.41 158.29 -133.08
CA ALA A 324 23.96 158.11 -134.42
C ALA A 324 23.12 158.86 -135.48
N THR A 325 21.79 158.81 -135.37
CA THR A 325 20.86 159.54 -136.25
C THR A 325 21.01 161.05 -136.10
N LEU A 326 21.12 161.55 -134.86
CA LEU A 326 21.38 162.96 -134.58
C LEU A 326 22.73 163.40 -135.14
N ASN A 327 23.79 162.62 -134.95
CA ASN A 327 25.11 162.93 -135.51
C ASN A 327 25.13 162.94 -137.04
N LEU A 328 24.35 162.06 -137.70
CA LEU A 328 24.14 162.09 -139.14
C LEU A 328 23.45 163.40 -139.56
N ARG A 329 22.37 163.77 -138.86
CA ARG A 329 21.62 165.00 -139.11
C ARG A 329 22.43 166.27 -138.88
N THR A 330 23.35 166.26 -137.91
CA THR A 330 24.30 167.36 -137.66
C THR A 330 25.39 167.45 -138.73
N ARG A 331 25.70 166.37 -139.44
CA ARG A 331 26.63 166.39 -140.59
C ARG A 331 25.96 166.83 -141.90
N GLU A 332 24.62 166.79 -141.96
CA GLU A 332 23.81 167.25 -143.10
C GLU A 332 23.44 168.73 -143.01
N LEU A 333 23.79 169.40 -141.90
CA LEU A 333 23.70 170.85 -141.66
C LEU A 333 25.09 171.49 -141.72
#